data_AF-A0A9P0HFD8-F1
#
_entry.id   AF-A0A9P0HFD8-F1
#
_cell.length_a   1.000
_cell.length_b   1.000
_cell.length_c   1.000
_cell.angle_alpha   90.00
_cell.angle_beta   90.00
_cell.angle_gamma   90.00
#
_symmetry.space_group_name_H-M   'P 1'
#
loop_
_entity.id
_entity.type
_entity.pdbx_description
1 polymer ?
#
loop_
_entity_poly.entity_id
_entity_poly.type
_entity_poly.pdbx_seq_one_letter_code
_entity_poly.pdbx_strand_id
1 'polypeptide(L)'
;MDEEEIIRRRLLIDGDGTGDDRRINVLLKKFFKWCNSEDSTIEGKDHLLSQISQCEYAFVKSRLAASMVTSELDNYDNVAKQIQENLSQVQTEIADAKDEFKDAKLIRKNRLEYEALAKIINEQPDRKETNEKLINIKKELQVSEERLEYLEAKLELRRKQFHVLFTSLQQLQAVLDADESVHNEGLEVIDEDDDEISALISRCISESSEDQAEMEQDP
;
A
#
# COMPACT_ATOMS: atom_id res chain seq x y z
N MET A 1 25.19 -66.65 14.75
CA MET A 1 25.06 -65.69 15.86
C MET A 1 25.58 -64.38 15.34
N ASP A 2 24.73 -63.35 15.31
CA ASP A 2 25.09 -62.04 14.79
C ASP A 2 26.15 -61.40 15.70
N GLU A 3 27.15 -60.74 15.10
CA GLU A 3 28.23 -60.07 15.84
C GLU A 3 27.69 -59.03 16.82
N GLU A 4 26.59 -58.36 16.46
CA GLU A 4 25.89 -57.41 17.32
C GLU A 4 25.31 -58.07 18.58
N GLU A 5 24.85 -59.32 18.47
CA GLU A 5 24.34 -60.10 19.59
C GLU A 5 25.46 -60.55 20.54
N ILE A 6 26.64 -60.86 19.99
CA ILE A 6 27.86 -61.19 20.74
C ILE A 6 28.39 -59.95 21.47
N ILE A 7 28.41 -58.79 20.79
CA ILE A 7 28.83 -57.51 21.37
C ILE A 7 27.87 -57.08 22.47
N ARG A 8 26.55 -57.19 22.27
CA ARG A 8 25.55 -56.91 23.32
C ARG A 8 25.70 -57.85 24.52
N ARG A 9 25.87 -59.17 24.31
CA ARG A 9 26.12 -60.11 25.42
C ARG A 9 27.40 -59.77 26.17
N ARG A 10 28.46 -59.40 25.46
CA ARG A 10 29.74 -59.04 26.08
C ARG A 10 29.65 -57.73 26.86
N LEU A 11 28.98 -56.72 26.32
CA LEU A 11 28.72 -55.46 27.04
C LEU A 11 27.80 -55.67 28.25
N LEU A 12 26.83 -56.58 28.18
CA LEU A 12 25.98 -56.93 29.33
C LEU A 12 26.77 -57.66 30.42
N ILE A 13 27.72 -58.52 30.05
CA ILE A 13 28.55 -59.27 31.01
C ILE A 13 29.67 -58.39 31.60
N ASP A 14 30.33 -57.55 30.80
CA ASP A 14 31.43 -56.68 31.26
C ASP A 14 30.93 -55.33 31.81
N GLY A 15 29.71 -54.91 31.47
CA GLY A 15 29.09 -53.65 31.92
C GLY A 15 28.39 -53.73 33.27
N ASP A 16 28.06 -54.93 33.76
CA ASP A 16 27.32 -55.16 35.01
C ASP A 16 28.22 -55.39 36.24
N GLY A 17 29.45 -54.88 36.22
CA GLY A 17 30.38 -54.99 37.37
C GLY A 17 30.89 -56.41 37.67
N THR A 18 30.54 -57.40 36.85
CA THR A 18 30.98 -58.81 36.97
C THR A 18 32.50 -58.96 36.91
N GLY A 19 33.20 -58.01 36.29
CA GLY A 19 34.66 -57.95 36.27
C GLY A 19 35.29 -57.62 37.62
N ASP A 20 34.65 -56.76 38.42
CA ASP A 20 35.15 -56.36 39.73
C ASP A 20 34.83 -57.42 40.79
N ASP A 21 33.64 -58.04 40.75
CA ASP A 21 33.33 -59.22 41.58
C ASP A 21 34.30 -60.38 41.30
N ARG A 22 34.63 -60.63 40.02
CA ARG A 22 35.65 -61.61 39.65
C ARG A 22 37.03 -61.26 40.20
N ARG A 23 37.46 -60.00 40.14
CA ARG A 23 38.76 -59.55 40.68
C ARG A 23 38.84 -59.73 42.19
N ILE A 24 37.78 -59.35 42.91
CA ILE A 24 37.67 -59.51 44.36
C ILE A 24 37.67 -60.99 44.74
N ASN A 25 36.91 -61.83 44.04
CA ASN A 25 36.90 -63.27 44.26
C ASN A 25 38.28 -63.93 44.01
N VAL A 26 39.04 -63.46 43.02
CA VAL A 26 40.40 -63.95 42.75
C VAL A 26 41.38 -63.51 43.84
N LEU A 27 41.28 -62.25 44.29
CA LEU A 27 42.07 -61.73 45.41
C LEU A 27 41.79 -62.54 46.69
N LEU A 28 40.52 -62.79 46.99
CA LEU A 28 40.08 -63.54 48.17
C LEU A 28 40.61 -64.99 48.16
N LYS A 29 40.51 -65.68 47.01
CA LYS A 29 41.06 -67.05 46.85
C LYS A 29 42.57 -67.10 47.03
N LYS A 30 43.30 -66.10 46.50
CA LYS A 30 44.76 -66.00 46.65
C LYS A 30 45.16 -65.64 48.07
N PHE A 31 44.40 -64.79 48.74
CA PHE A 31 44.58 -64.45 50.16
C PHE A 31 44.44 -65.70 51.03
N PHE A 32 43.35 -66.46 50.91
CA PHE A 32 43.17 -67.70 51.68
C PHE A 32 44.25 -68.73 51.40
N LYS A 33 44.71 -68.85 50.14
CA LYS A 33 45.81 -69.75 49.79
C LYS A 33 47.13 -69.33 50.44
N TRP A 34 47.41 -68.03 50.52
CA TRP A 34 48.61 -67.49 51.18
C TRP A 34 48.54 -67.63 52.71
N CYS A 35 47.37 -67.45 53.33
CA CYS A 35 47.20 -67.67 54.77
C CYS A 35 47.38 -69.14 55.20
N ASN A 36 47.08 -70.08 54.30
CA ASN A 36 47.17 -71.52 54.57
C ASN A 36 48.49 -72.16 54.09
N SER A 37 49.41 -71.39 53.52
CA SER A 37 50.73 -71.90 53.10
C SER A 37 51.76 -71.78 54.22
N GLU A 38 52.43 -72.88 54.55
CA GLU A 38 53.48 -72.93 55.59
C GLU A 38 54.72 -72.07 55.22
N ASP A 39 54.94 -71.83 53.92
CA ASP A 39 55.94 -70.89 53.39
C ASP A 39 55.27 -69.58 52.96
N SER A 40 55.13 -68.63 53.90
CA SER A 40 54.73 -67.25 53.59
C SER A 40 55.87 -66.50 52.91
N THR A 41 56.10 -66.76 51.62
CA THR A 41 57.14 -66.09 50.85
C THR A 41 56.84 -64.59 50.66
N ILE A 42 57.89 -63.77 50.67
CA ILE A 42 57.81 -62.30 50.46
C ILE A 42 57.15 -61.99 49.10
N GLU A 43 57.40 -62.82 48.08
CA GLU A 43 56.80 -62.71 46.75
C GLU A 43 55.27 -62.87 46.77
N GLY A 44 54.74 -63.73 47.63
CA GLY A 44 53.28 -63.90 47.79
C GLY A 44 52.60 -62.66 48.37
N LYS A 45 53.29 -61.97 49.29
CA LYS A 45 52.84 -60.69 49.88
C LYS A 45 52.86 -59.56 48.84
N ASP A 46 53.93 -59.43 48.07
CA ASP A 46 54.04 -58.38 47.04
C ASP A 46 53.01 -58.58 45.91
N HIS A 47 52.76 -59.83 45.53
CA HIS A 47 51.71 -60.16 44.59
C HIS A 47 50.30 -59.82 45.15
N LEU A 48 50.03 -60.09 46.43
CA LEU A 48 48.76 -59.72 47.07
C LEU A 48 48.57 -58.20 47.12
N LEU A 49 49.62 -57.45 47.49
CA LEU A 49 49.60 -55.99 47.49
C LEU A 49 49.32 -55.43 46.09
N SER A 50 49.98 -55.96 45.06
CA SER A 50 49.72 -55.56 43.67
C SER A 50 48.26 -55.79 43.25
N GLN A 51 47.66 -56.92 43.67
CA GLN A 51 46.25 -57.19 43.39
C GLN A 51 45.29 -56.28 44.14
N ILE A 52 45.59 -55.92 45.39
CA ILE A 52 44.82 -54.94 46.16
C ILE A 52 44.86 -53.58 45.45
N SER A 53 46.05 -53.11 45.06
CA SER A 53 46.19 -51.84 44.34
C SER A 53 45.44 -51.82 43.00
N GLN A 54 45.35 -52.96 42.30
CA GLN A 54 44.54 -53.07 41.09
C GLN A 54 43.03 -52.97 41.38
N CYS A 55 42.56 -53.55 42.49
CA CYS A 55 41.16 -53.44 42.91
C CYS A 55 40.81 -52.01 43.34
N GLU A 56 41.70 -51.35 44.09
CA GLU A 56 41.56 -49.95 44.48
C GLU A 56 41.50 -49.03 43.26
N TYR A 57 42.39 -49.23 42.28
CA TYR A 57 42.38 -48.48 41.03
C TYR A 57 41.06 -48.64 40.27
N ALA A 58 40.57 -49.88 40.14
CA ALA A 58 39.31 -50.17 39.47
C ALA A 58 38.12 -49.48 40.18
N PHE A 59 38.07 -49.53 41.51
CA PHE A 59 37.05 -48.87 42.31
C PHE A 59 37.07 -47.34 42.13
N VAL A 60 38.25 -46.71 42.22
CA VAL A 60 38.39 -45.26 42.03
C VAL A 60 37.99 -44.85 40.61
N LYS A 61 38.39 -45.63 39.61
CA LYS A 61 37.99 -45.41 38.20
C LYS A 61 36.48 -45.47 38.02
N SER A 62 35.82 -46.49 38.58
CA SER A 62 34.36 -46.65 38.51
C SER A 62 33.64 -45.48 39.19
N ARG A 63 34.09 -45.06 40.37
CA ARG A 63 33.54 -43.90 41.08
C ARG A 63 33.70 -42.59 40.29
N LEU A 64 34.87 -42.36 39.70
CA LEU A 64 35.10 -41.18 38.86
C LEU A 64 34.25 -41.21 37.61
N ALA A 65 34.10 -42.37 36.96
CA ALA A 65 33.23 -42.55 35.81
C ALA A 65 31.76 -42.28 36.17
N ALA A 66 31.28 -42.75 37.33
CA ALA A 66 29.94 -42.46 37.80
C ALA A 66 29.72 -40.95 38.03
N SER A 67 30.68 -40.27 38.68
CA SER A 67 30.63 -38.82 38.87
C SER A 67 30.70 -38.03 37.56
N MET A 68 31.46 -38.52 36.58
CA MET A 68 31.53 -37.93 35.25
C MET A 68 30.20 -38.09 34.52
N VAL A 69 29.60 -39.29 34.56
CA VAL A 69 28.30 -39.56 33.94
C VAL A 69 27.20 -38.67 34.52
N THR A 70 27.17 -38.46 35.84
CA THR A 70 26.19 -37.52 36.44
C THR A 70 26.41 -36.09 35.96
N SER A 71 27.68 -35.65 35.89
CA SER A 71 27.99 -34.30 35.39
C SER A 71 27.66 -34.12 33.91
N GLU A 72 27.86 -35.15 33.09
CA GLU A 72 27.50 -35.11 31.66
C GLU A 72 25.98 -35.09 31.48
N LEU A 73 25.23 -35.81 32.33
CA LEU A 73 23.77 -35.80 32.29
C LEU A 73 23.22 -34.41 32.61
N ASP A 74 23.75 -33.75 33.64
CA ASP A 74 23.39 -32.36 33.97
C ASP A 74 23.73 -31.40 32.82
N ASN A 75 24.86 -31.62 32.14
CA ASN A 75 25.25 -30.82 30.98
C ASN A 75 24.27 -31.02 29.81
N TYR A 76 23.87 -32.26 29.52
CA TYR A 76 22.88 -32.54 28.48
C TYR A 76 21.51 -31.93 28.79
N ASP A 77 21.08 -31.95 30.06
CA ASP A 77 19.84 -31.29 30.49
C ASP A 77 19.90 -29.77 30.29
N ASN A 78 21.05 -29.15 30.57
CA ASN A 78 21.25 -27.71 30.34
C ASN A 78 21.25 -27.36 28.85
N VAL A 79 21.92 -28.15 28.02
CA VAL A 79 21.92 -27.96 26.56
C VAL A 79 20.51 -28.14 26.00
N ALA A 80 19.75 -29.12 26.48
CA ALA A 80 18.36 -29.33 26.07
C ALA A 80 17.48 -28.12 26.39
N LYS A 81 17.62 -27.54 27.60
CA LYS A 81 16.91 -26.31 27.98
C LYS A 81 17.28 -25.13 27.09
N GLN A 82 18.56 -24.92 26.82
CA GLN A 82 19.03 -23.84 25.93
C GLN A 82 18.47 -23.99 24.52
N ILE A 83 18.44 -25.22 23.98
CA ILE A 83 17.85 -25.47 22.66
C ILE A 83 16.36 -25.14 22.68
N GLN A 84 15.64 -25.48 23.75
CA GLN A 84 14.22 -25.19 23.87
C GLN A 84 13.91 -23.69 24.01
N GLU A 85 14.72 -22.96 24.77
CA GLU A 85 14.64 -21.49 24.86
C GLU A 85 14.90 -20.84 23.50
N ASN A 86 15.96 -21.24 22.81
CA ASN A 86 16.27 -20.75 21.46
C ASN A 86 15.15 -21.07 20.47
N LEU A 87 14.56 -22.27 20.55
CA LEU A 87 13.43 -22.64 19.70
C LEU A 87 12.22 -21.74 19.95
N SER A 88 11.92 -21.45 21.23
CA SER A 88 10.84 -20.52 21.60
C SER A 88 11.11 -19.12 21.06
N GLN A 89 12.35 -18.63 21.16
CA GLN A 89 12.73 -17.32 20.63
C GLN A 89 12.59 -17.25 19.11
N VAL A 90 13.08 -18.26 18.39
CA VAL A 90 12.95 -18.32 16.92
C VAL A 90 11.47 -18.39 16.52
N GLN A 91 10.63 -19.09 17.28
CA GLN A 91 9.18 -19.11 17.02
C GLN A 91 8.56 -17.72 17.17
N THR A 92 8.95 -16.94 18.17
CA THR A 92 8.48 -15.56 18.33
C THR A 92 8.98 -14.66 17.20
N GLU A 93 10.26 -14.76 16.82
CA GLU A 93 10.83 -13.98 15.71
C GLU A 93 10.13 -14.29 14.38
N ILE A 94 9.76 -15.56 14.13
CA ILE A 94 8.97 -15.95 12.95
C ILE A 94 7.57 -15.34 12.98
N ALA A 95 6.92 -15.28 14.15
CA ALA A 95 5.61 -14.67 14.30
C ALA A 95 5.67 -13.17 13.98
N ASP A 96 6.65 -12.48 14.54
CA ASP A 96 6.87 -11.04 14.33
C ASP A 96 7.18 -10.74 12.85
N ALA A 97 8.12 -11.49 12.25
CA ALA A 97 8.47 -11.34 10.83
C ALA A 97 7.27 -11.59 9.90
N LYS A 98 6.35 -12.49 10.29
CA LYS A 98 5.12 -12.75 9.53
C LYS A 98 4.14 -11.59 9.60
N ASP A 99 4.05 -10.91 10.74
CA ASP A 99 3.19 -9.74 10.88
C ASP A 99 3.78 -8.52 10.16
N GLU A 100 5.10 -8.28 10.30
CA GLU A 100 5.81 -7.27 9.50
C GLU A 100 5.63 -7.49 7.99
N PHE A 101 5.67 -8.75 7.54
CA PHE A 101 5.45 -9.08 6.14
C PHE A 101 4.02 -8.73 5.67
N LYS A 102 3.00 -8.94 6.51
CA LYS A 102 1.62 -8.54 6.17
C LYS A 102 1.52 -7.03 6.04
N ASP A 103 2.14 -6.28 6.95
CA ASP A 103 2.14 -4.82 6.95
C ASP A 103 2.88 -4.27 5.73
N ALA A 104 4.05 -4.83 5.41
CA ALA A 104 4.79 -4.50 4.20
C ALA A 104 3.97 -4.75 2.92
N LYS A 105 3.19 -5.84 2.88
CA LYS A 105 2.29 -6.14 1.76
C LYS A 105 1.16 -5.11 1.65
N LEU A 106 0.61 -4.66 2.77
CA LEU A 106 -0.43 -3.63 2.83
C LEU A 106 0.14 -2.30 2.33
N ILE A 107 1.30 -1.86 2.83
CA ILE A 107 1.98 -0.65 2.38
C ILE A 107 2.25 -0.70 0.88
N ARG A 108 2.72 -1.84 0.36
CA ARG A 108 2.94 -2.02 -1.08
C ARG A 108 1.65 -1.89 -1.88
N LYS A 109 0.56 -2.49 -1.42
CA LYS A 109 -0.76 -2.38 -2.07
C LYS A 109 -1.21 -0.92 -2.12
N ASN A 110 -1.18 -0.23 -1.00
CA ASN A 110 -1.56 1.19 -0.92
C ASN A 110 -0.69 2.05 -1.84
N ARG A 111 0.62 1.81 -1.87
CA ARG A 111 1.55 2.52 -2.76
C ARG A 111 1.17 2.34 -4.23
N LEU A 112 0.82 1.12 -4.66
CA LEU A 112 0.40 0.86 -6.04
C LEU A 112 -0.93 1.56 -6.36
N GLU A 113 -1.87 1.59 -5.42
CA GLU A 113 -3.13 2.33 -5.59
C GLU A 113 -2.87 3.85 -5.73
N TYR A 114 -2.00 4.41 -4.89
CA TYR A 114 -1.60 5.81 -5.01
C TYR A 114 -0.87 6.11 -6.33
N GLU A 115 0.00 5.21 -6.78
CA GLU A 115 0.71 5.38 -8.06
C GLU A 115 -0.26 5.33 -9.25
N ALA A 116 -1.26 4.45 -9.21
CA ALA A 116 -2.30 4.38 -10.23
C ALA A 116 -3.15 5.66 -10.28
N LEU A 117 -3.58 6.16 -9.10
CA LEU A 117 -4.32 7.41 -9.00
C LEU A 117 -3.48 8.61 -9.44
N ALA A 118 -2.20 8.67 -9.04
CA ALA A 118 -1.29 9.73 -9.44
C ALA A 118 -1.10 9.77 -10.96
N LYS A 119 -1.04 8.61 -11.62
CA LYS A 119 -0.99 8.55 -13.09
C LYS A 119 -2.22 9.17 -13.73
N ILE A 120 -3.42 8.81 -13.25
CA ILE A 120 -4.69 9.38 -13.75
C ILE A 120 -4.75 10.90 -13.50
N ILE A 121 -4.28 11.37 -12.33
CA ILE A 121 -4.24 12.80 -12.01
C ILE A 121 -3.28 13.55 -12.94
N ASN A 122 -2.12 12.97 -13.26
CA ASN A 122 -1.13 13.59 -14.15
C ASN A 122 -1.57 13.63 -15.63
N GLU A 123 -2.55 12.83 -16.03
CA GLU A 123 -3.17 12.95 -17.36
C GLU A 123 -4.07 14.20 -17.47
N GLN A 124 -4.51 14.76 -16.35
CA GLN A 124 -5.30 15.98 -16.30
C GLN A 124 -4.40 17.23 -16.32
N PRO A 125 -4.85 18.35 -16.92
CA PRO A 125 -4.08 19.59 -16.97
C PRO A 125 -3.87 20.19 -15.57
N ASP A 126 -2.80 20.98 -15.42
CA ASP A 126 -2.49 21.58 -14.12
C ASP A 126 -3.63 22.50 -13.64
N ARG A 127 -3.92 22.38 -12.35
CA ARG A 127 -5.02 23.10 -11.71
C ARG A 127 -4.80 24.60 -11.72
N LYS A 128 -3.55 25.06 -11.61
CA LYS A 128 -3.24 26.50 -11.63
C LYS A 128 -3.48 27.08 -13.00
N GLU A 129 -2.95 26.43 -14.03
CA GLU A 129 -3.09 26.86 -15.43
C GLU A 129 -4.56 26.89 -15.87
N THR A 130 -5.34 25.84 -15.54
CA THR A 130 -6.78 25.81 -15.83
C THR A 130 -7.55 26.92 -15.12
N ASN A 131 -7.20 27.23 -13.87
CA ASN A 131 -7.85 28.31 -13.12
C ASN A 131 -7.50 29.69 -13.67
N GLU A 132 -6.27 29.91 -14.13
CA GLU A 132 -5.87 31.15 -14.82
C GLU A 132 -6.63 31.34 -16.14
N LYS A 133 -6.71 30.29 -16.97
CA LYS A 133 -7.52 30.30 -18.20
C LYS A 133 -8.98 30.62 -17.90
N LEU A 134 -9.55 30.00 -16.86
CA LEU A 134 -10.93 30.24 -16.44
C LEU A 134 -11.15 31.70 -16.00
N ILE A 135 -10.21 32.29 -15.26
CA ILE A 135 -10.27 33.71 -14.87
C ILE A 135 -10.20 34.62 -16.11
N ASN A 136 -9.34 34.31 -17.07
CA ASN A 136 -9.22 35.11 -18.29
C ASN A 136 -10.48 35.04 -19.15
N ILE A 137 -11.00 33.83 -19.39
CA ILE A 137 -12.26 33.63 -20.13
C ILE A 137 -13.42 34.37 -19.45
N LYS A 138 -13.51 34.33 -18.12
CA LYS A 138 -14.53 35.11 -17.38
C LYS A 138 -14.42 36.60 -17.60
N LYS A 139 -13.20 37.15 -17.66
CA LYS A 139 -13.00 38.58 -17.94
C LYS A 139 -13.38 38.92 -19.38
N GLU A 140 -13.01 38.08 -20.34
CA GLU A 140 -13.36 38.26 -21.75
C GLU A 140 -14.88 38.21 -21.95
N LEU A 141 -15.56 37.26 -21.29
CA LEU A 141 -17.01 37.17 -21.26
C LEU A 141 -17.64 38.47 -20.74
N GLN A 142 -17.19 38.94 -19.57
CA GLN A 142 -17.70 40.17 -18.96
C GLN A 142 -17.52 41.38 -19.90
N VAL A 143 -16.34 41.53 -20.53
CA VAL A 143 -16.09 42.63 -21.48
C VAL A 143 -16.98 42.51 -22.72
N SER A 144 -17.26 41.29 -23.19
CA SER A 144 -18.15 41.06 -24.32
C SER A 144 -19.60 41.41 -23.98
N GLU A 145 -20.07 41.04 -22.79
CA GLU A 145 -21.40 41.40 -22.27
C GLU A 145 -21.55 42.92 -22.14
N GLU A 146 -20.58 43.60 -21.53
CA GLU A 146 -20.56 45.07 -21.43
C GLU A 146 -20.59 45.76 -22.81
N ARG A 147 -19.89 45.19 -23.80
CA ARG A 147 -19.90 45.70 -25.17
C ARG A 147 -21.23 45.48 -25.86
N LEU A 148 -21.87 44.34 -25.64
CA LEU A 148 -23.20 44.03 -26.18
C LEU A 148 -24.23 45.02 -25.62
N GLU A 149 -24.26 45.19 -24.30
CA GLU A 149 -25.15 46.13 -23.62
C GLU A 149 -24.95 47.57 -24.12
N TYR A 150 -23.70 47.99 -24.32
CA TYR A 150 -23.39 49.29 -24.91
C TYR A 150 -23.91 49.44 -26.36
N LEU A 151 -23.73 48.41 -27.19
CA LEU A 151 -24.22 48.44 -28.57
C LEU A 151 -25.74 48.44 -28.65
N GLU A 152 -26.40 47.67 -27.79
CA GLU A 152 -27.85 47.60 -27.70
C GLU A 152 -28.44 48.95 -27.26
N ALA A 153 -27.86 49.57 -26.23
CA ALA A 153 -28.24 50.93 -25.81
C ALA A 153 -28.06 51.96 -26.94
N LYS A 154 -27.00 51.83 -27.76
CA LYS A 154 -26.75 52.70 -28.90
C LYS A 154 -27.74 52.47 -30.04
N LEU A 155 -28.10 51.22 -30.32
CA LEU A 155 -29.10 50.85 -31.31
C LEU A 155 -30.46 51.44 -30.91
N GLU A 156 -30.85 51.28 -29.65
CA GLU A 156 -32.09 51.83 -29.09
C GLU A 156 -32.14 53.36 -29.18
N LEU A 157 -31.02 54.04 -28.90
CA LEU A 157 -30.91 55.48 -29.10
C LEU A 157 -31.13 55.87 -30.58
N ARG A 158 -30.54 55.12 -31.52
CA ARG A 158 -30.75 55.39 -32.95
C ARG A 158 -32.18 55.11 -33.40
N ARG A 159 -32.84 54.05 -32.89
CA ARG A 159 -34.27 53.80 -33.13
C ARG A 159 -35.11 54.99 -32.69
N LYS A 160 -34.85 55.54 -31.49
CA LYS A 160 -35.52 56.75 -31.00
C LYS A 160 -35.25 57.96 -31.89
N GLN A 161 -34.01 58.18 -32.32
CA GLN A 161 -33.66 59.27 -33.24
C GLN A 161 -34.39 59.16 -34.59
N PHE A 162 -34.42 57.95 -35.17
CA PHE A 162 -35.17 57.68 -36.40
C PHE A 162 -36.67 57.94 -36.23
N HIS A 163 -37.25 57.51 -35.10
CA HIS A 163 -38.66 57.74 -34.82
C HIS A 163 -39.00 59.23 -34.73
N VAL A 164 -38.13 60.04 -34.11
CA VAL A 164 -38.27 61.51 -34.08
C VAL A 164 -38.18 62.10 -35.49
N LEU A 165 -37.19 61.71 -36.29
CA LEU A 165 -37.06 62.18 -37.68
C LEU A 165 -38.28 61.81 -38.53
N PHE A 166 -38.74 60.56 -38.41
CA PHE A 166 -39.91 60.05 -39.13
C PHE A 166 -41.18 60.82 -38.73
N THR A 167 -41.38 61.07 -37.44
CA THR A 167 -42.51 61.88 -36.95
C THR A 167 -42.44 63.32 -37.48
N SER A 168 -41.25 63.93 -37.47
CA SER A 168 -41.05 65.27 -38.05
C SER A 168 -41.31 65.30 -39.56
N LEU A 169 -40.93 64.24 -40.29
CA LEU A 169 -41.20 64.11 -41.72
C LEU A 169 -42.70 64.01 -41.97
N GLN A 170 -43.42 63.17 -41.23
CA GLN A 170 -44.89 63.08 -41.29
C GLN A 170 -45.56 64.41 -40.95
N GLN A 171 -45.05 65.14 -39.96
CA GLN A 171 -45.56 66.47 -39.61
C GLN A 171 -45.32 67.49 -40.72
N LEU A 172 -44.14 67.49 -41.34
CA LEU A 172 -43.85 68.36 -42.49
C LEU A 172 -44.70 67.99 -43.71
N GLN A 173 -44.93 66.70 -43.95
CA GLN A 173 -45.83 66.23 -45.00
C GLN A 173 -47.26 66.70 -44.73
N ALA A 174 -47.76 66.55 -43.51
CA ALA A 174 -49.07 67.08 -43.12
C ALA A 174 -49.17 68.61 -43.25
N VAL A 175 -48.08 69.36 -43.04
CA VAL A 175 -48.04 70.81 -43.28
C VAL A 175 -48.03 71.14 -44.77
N LEU A 176 -47.30 70.38 -45.60
CA LEU A 176 -47.30 70.53 -47.06
C LEU A 176 -48.69 70.20 -47.64
N ASP A 177 -49.32 69.13 -47.18
CA ASP A 177 -50.69 68.76 -47.57
C ASP A 177 -51.71 69.83 -47.12
N ALA A 178 -51.49 70.45 -45.95
CA ALA A 178 -52.30 71.56 -45.48
C ALA A 178 -52.06 72.87 -46.27
N ASP A 179 -50.84 73.15 -46.74
CA ASP A 179 -50.52 74.30 -47.59
C ASP A 179 -51.02 74.11 -49.04
N GLU A 180 -50.99 72.88 -49.58
CA GLU A 180 -51.65 72.55 -50.85
C GLU A 180 -53.18 72.73 -50.78
N SER A 181 -53.78 72.51 -49.60
CA SER A 181 -55.21 72.74 -49.38
C SER A 181 -55.64 74.23 -49.44
N VAL A 182 -54.69 75.18 -49.39
CA VAL A 182 -54.95 76.62 -49.52
C VAL A 182 -54.60 77.15 -50.93
N HIS A 183 -53.95 76.34 -51.78
CA HIS A 183 -53.48 76.81 -53.09
C HIS A 183 -53.61 75.89 -54.30
N ASN A 184 -54.58 74.97 -54.35
CA ASN A 184 -55.13 74.60 -55.66
C ASN A 184 -56.50 73.92 -55.60
N GLU A 185 -57.48 74.54 -56.27
CA GLU A 185 -58.50 73.78 -56.96
C GLU A 185 -57.80 72.85 -57.97
N GLY A 186 -57.88 71.54 -57.74
CA GLY A 186 -57.68 70.52 -58.76
C GLY A 186 -56.25 70.04 -58.98
N LEU A 187 -55.92 68.90 -58.37
CA LEU A 187 -55.26 67.80 -59.09
C LEU A 187 -55.47 66.49 -58.32
N GLU A 188 -56.08 65.51 -58.98
CA GLU A 188 -56.07 64.11 -58.54
C GLU A 188 -54.62 63.60 -58.57
N VAL A 189 -54.15 63.03 -57.46
CA VAL A 189 -53.00 62.12 -57.46
C VAL A 189 -53.36 60.88 -56.64
N ILE A 190 -52.91 59.75 -57.17
CA ILE A 190 -53.31 58.37 -56.94
C ILE A 190 -52.68 57.85 -55.64
N ASP A 191 -53.53 57.24 -54.80
CA ASP A 191 -53.14 56.45 -53.63
C ASP A 191 -52.58 55.08 -54.06
N GLU A 192 -51.29 54.99 -54.33
CA GLU A 192 -50.56 53.72 -54.40
C GLU A 192 -49.17 53.99 -53.83
N ASP A 193 -48.88 53.58 -52.59
CA ASP A 193 -47.50 53.31 -52.07
C ASP A 193 -47.45 52.99 -50.56
N ASP A 194 -48.55 53.17 -49.81
CA ASP A 194 -48.56 52.90 -48.34
C ASP A 194 -48.42 51.41 -47.96
N ASP A 195 -48.81 50.49 -48.85
CA ASP A 195 -48.75 49.05 -48.56
C ASP A 195 -47.34 48.45 -48.69
N GLU A 196 -46.46 49.04 -49.51
CA GLU A 196 -45.13 48.49 -49.78
C GLU A 196 -44.14 48.80 -48.64
N ILE A 197 -44.31 49.96 -47.98
CA ILE A 197 -43.49 50.38 -46.85
C ILE A 197 -43.83 49.57 -45.59
N SER A 198 -45.11 49.27 -45.37
CA SER A 198 -45.56 48.44 -44.25
C SER A 198 -45.06 46.98 -44.37
N ALA A 199 -44.98 46.47 -45.61
CA ALA A 199 -44.43 45.15 -45.91
C ALA A 199 -42.90 45.07 -45.68
N LEU A 200 -42.16 46.13 -46.03
CA LEU A 200 -40.70 46.23 -45.79
C LEU A 200 -40.37 46.29 -44.29
N ILE A 201 -41.17 47.01 -43.50
CA ILE A 201 -40.98 47.11 -42.05
C ILE A 201 -41.24 45.76 -41.36
N SER A 202 -42.29 45.01 -41.75
CA SER A 202 -42.54 43.67 -41.20
C SER A 202 -41.41 42.68 -41.51
N ARG A 203 -40.82 42.76 -42.71
CA ARG A 203 -39.75 41.85 -43.14
C ARG A 203 -38.44 42.08 -42.39
N CYS A 204 -38.09 43.33 -42.10
CA CYS A 204 -36.92 43.65 -41.29
C CYS A 204 -37.07 43.26 -39.81
N ILE A 205 -38.32 43.18 -39.30
CA ILE A 205 -38.57 42.75 -37.92
C ILE A 205 -38.45 41.22 -37.80
N SER A 206 -38.93 40.45 -38.78
CA SER A 206 -38.82 38.99 -38.77
C SER A 206 -37.37 38.48 -38.89
N GLU A 207 -36.56 39.09 -39.76
CA GLU A 207 -35.16 38.69 -39.97
C GLU A 207 -34.29 38.92 -38.71
N SER A 208 -34.64 39.91 -37.87
CA SER A 208 -33.94 40.14 -36.59
C SER A 208 -34.25 39.12 -35.49
N SER A 209 -35.34 38.35 -35.65
CA SER A 209 -35.76 37.33 -34.67
C SER A 209 -35.21 35.93 -34.98
N GLU A 210 -34.85 35.64 -36.23
CA GLU A 210 -34.26 34.35 -36.63
C GLU A 210 -32.79 34.25 -36.21
N ASP A 211 -32.03 35.35 -36.25
CA ASP A 211 -30.63 35.41 -35.81
C ASP A 211 -30.46 35.22 -34.27
N GLN A 212 -31.52 35.43 -33.48
CA GLN A 212 -31.50 35.15 -32.04
C GLN A 212 -31.84 33.69 -31.70
N ALA A 213 -32.50 32.95 -32.60
CA ALA A 213 -32.87 31.55 -32.38
C ALA A 213 -31.75 30.56 -32.76
N GLU A 214 -30.85 30.92 -33.68
CA GLU A 214 -29.73 30.05 -34.07
C GLU A 214 -28.56 30.02 -33.05
N MET A 215 -28.49 30.96 -32.10
CA MET A 215 -27.50 30.89 -31.00
C MET A 215 -27.93 30.02 -29.81
N GLU A 216 -29.18 29.55 -29.77
CA GLU A 216 -29.69 28.68 -28.68
C GLU A 216 -29.69 27.18 -29.03
N GLN A 217 -29.18 26.81 -30.22
CA GLN A 217 -29.03 25.41 -30.63
C GLN A 217 -27.63 25.12 -31.17
N ASP A 218 -26.67 25.00 -30.26
CA ASP A 218 -25.66 23.95 -30.36
C ASP A 218 -25.26 23.52 -28.93
N PRO A 219 -25.00 22.22 -28.69
CA PRO A 219 -25.06 21.57 -27.38
C PRO A 219 -24.00 21.96 -26.35
#